data_AF-A0A1Y4BYE1-F1
#
_entry.id   AF-A0A1Y4BYE1-F1
#
_cell.length_a   1.000
_cell.length_b   1.000
_cell.length_c   1.000
_cell.angle_alpha   90.00
_cell.angle_beta   90.00
_cell.angle_gamma   90.00
#
_symmetry.space_group_name_H-M   'P 1'
#
loop_
_entity.id
_entity.type
_entity.pdbx_description
1 polymer ?
#
loop_
_entity_poly.entity_id
_entity_poly.type
_entity_poly.pdbx_seq_one_letter_code
_entity_poly.pdbx_strand_id
1 'polypeptide(L)'
;MTVDLKKALILNLPYLLFVYLFDKLCQAVRLAPGLDASEKFLHLSQGFTEAFSYAAPSLHPLDLLAGIAGAVIVRLAVYAKGKNARKYRKGIEYGSARWSA
;
A
#
# COMPACT_ATOMS: atom_id res chain seq x y z
N MET A 1 21.48 -14.44 -16.57
CA MET A 1 20.27 -14.27 -15.74
C MET A 1 19.65 -12.92 -16.05
N THR A 2 18.85 -12.81 -17.11
CA THR A 2 18.05 -11.60 -17.34
C THR A 2 16.89 -11.67 -16.37
N VAL A 3 16.96 -10.91 -15.27
CA VAL A 3 15.81 -10.77 -14.37
C VAL A 3 14.65 -10.28 -15.23
N ASP A 4 13.56 -11.05 -15.31
CA ASP A 4 12.35 -10.68 -16.07
C ASP A 4 11.73 -9.43 -15.42
N LEU A 5 12.27 -8.25 -15.70
CA LEU A 5 11.86 -6.97 -15.11
C LEU A 5 10.36 -6.74 -15.27
N LYS A 6 9.80 -7.17 -16.40
CA LYS A 6 8.35 -7.10 -16.66
C LYS A 6 7.54 -7.92 -15.66
N LYS A 7 7.94 -9.16 -15.37
CA LYS A 7 7.25 -10.02 -14.39
C LYS A 7 7.38 -9.46 -12.98
N ALA A 8 8.58 -9.01 -12.62
CA ALA A 8 8.82 -8.40 -11.31
C ALA A 8 7.97 -7.13 -11.12
N LEU A 9 7.85 -6.30 -12.16
CA LEU A 9 7.01 -5.11 -12.15
C LEU A 9 5.53 -5.46 -11.99
N ILE A 10 5.01 -6.40 -12.80
CA ILE A 10 3.60 -6.81 -12.75
C ILE A 10 3.24 -7.41 -11.38
N LEU A 11 4.12 -8.23 -10.80
CA LEU A 11 3.90 -8.83 -9.48
C LEU A 11 3.86 -7.77 -8.36
N ASN A 12 4.67 -6.71 -8.50
CA ASN A 12 4.73 -5.62 -7.52
C ASN A 12 3.80 -4.44 -7.82
N LEU A 13 3.14 -4.43 -8.98
CA LEU A 13 2.22 -3.39 -9.43
C LEU A 13 1.16 -3.01 -8.39
N PRO A 14 0.46 -3.96 -7.73
CA PRO A 14 -0.50 -3.59 -6.68
C PRO A 14 0.17 -2.83 -5.54
N TYR A 15 1.40 -3.17 -5.15
CA TYR A 15 2.13 -2.47 -4.10
C TYR A 15 2.61 -1.09 -4.55
N LEU A 16 3.01 -0.93 -5.82
CA LEU A 16 3.39 0.37 -6.39
C LEU A 16 2.23 1.36 -6.41
N LEU A 17 1.00 0.89 -6.65
CA LEU A 17 -0.20 1.73 -6.53
C LEU A 17 -0.40 2.24 -5.11
N PHE A 18 -0.13 1.41 -4.09
CA PHE A 18 -0.19 1.85 -2.70
C PHE A 18 0.94 2.83 -2.37
N VAL A 19 2.18 2.61 -2.83
CA VAL A 19 3.27 3.60 -2.67
C VAL A 19 2.83 4.96 -3.20
N TYR A 20 2.32 4.99 -4.43
CA TYR A 20 1.84 6.21 -5.08
C TYR A 20 0.69 6.88 -4.31
N LEU A 21 -0.27 6.08 -3.83
CA LEU A 21 -1.41 6.59 -3.08
C LEU A 21 -0.97 7.22 -1.76
N PHE A 22 -0.12 6.54 -0.98
CA PHE A 22 0.38 7.05 0.30
C PHE A 22 1.29 8.28 0.13
N ASP A 23 2.11 8.31 -0.92
CA ASP A 23 2.91 9.47 -1.30
C ASP A 23 2.03 10.70 -1.60
N LYS A 24 0.96 10.52 -2.40
CA LYS A 24 0.01 11.59 -2.72
C LYS A 24 -0.81 12.06 -1.53
N LEU A 25 -1.19 11.15 -0.63
CA LEU A 25 -1.87 11.52 0.62
C LEU A 25 -0.96 12.37 1.52
N CYS A 26 0.33 12.02 1.62
CA CYS A 26 1.30 12.80 2.40
C CYS A 26 1.54 14.18 1.77
N GLN A 27 1.66 14.23 0.43
CA GLN A 27 1.77 15.47 -0.33
C GLN A 27 0.53 16.37 -0.12
N ALA A 28 -0.69 15.82 -0.15
CA ALA A 28 -1.91 16.57 0.10
C ALA A 28 -1.97 17.15 1.52
N VAL A 29 -1.56 16.39 2.53
CA VAL A 29 -1.49 16.86 3.93
C VAL A 29 -0.41 17.94 4.12
N ARG A 30 0.70 17.87 3.37
CA ARG A 30 1.73 18.92 3.41
C ARG A 30 1.26 20.21 2.75
N LEU A 31 0.61 20.11 1.58
CA LEU A 31 0.13 21.26 0.82
C LEU A 31 -1.07 21.95 1.46
N ALA A 32 -1.86 21.24 2.28
CA ALA A 32 -2.98 21.83 2.99
C ALA A 32 -2.52 22.96 3.96
N PRO A 33 -3.03 24.19 3.80
CA PRO A 33 -2.72 25.30 4.70
C PRO A 33 -3.40 25.09 6.06
N GLY A 34 -2.68 25.38 7.15
CA GLY A 34 -3.19 25.30 8.52
C GLY A 34 -2.05 25.03 9.53
N LEU A 35 -2.10 25.66 10.70
CA LEU A 35 -1.11 25.44 11.77
C LEU A 35 -1.50 24.25 12.63
N ASP A 36 -2.81 24.07 12.87
CA ASP A 36 -3.37 22.96 13.64
C ASP A 36 -3.88 21.84 12.75
N ALA A 37 -3.81 20.59 13.25
CA ALA A 37 -4.28 19.41 12.53
C ALA A 37 -5.77 19.50 12.13
N SER A 38 -6.58 20.20 12.94
CA SER A 38 -8.00 20.41 12.65
C SER A 38 -8.22 21.43 11.52
N GLU A 39 -7.43 22.50 11.45
CA GLU A 39 -7.49 23.46 10.34
C GLU A 39 -7.00 22.83 9.04
N LYS A 40 -5.90 22.06 9.11
CA LYS A 40 -5.41 21.29 7.97
C LYS A 40 -6.43 20.29 7.45
N PHE A 41 -7.25 19.71 8.33
CA PHE A 41 -8.33 18.82 7.93
C PHE A 41 -9.46 19.56 7.18
N LEU A 42 -9.78 20.79 7.62
CA LEU A 42 -10.78 21.63 6.94
C LEU A 42 -10.33 22.05 5.53
N HIS A 43 -9.04 22.36 5.36
CA HIS A 43 -8.46 22.73 4.07
C HIS A 43 -7.90 21.54 3.27
N LEU A 44 -8.12 20.32 3.75
CA LEU A 44 -7.55 19.11 3.16
C LEU A 44 -8.03 18.90 1.71
N SER A 45 -9.29 19.22 1.42
CA SER A 45 -9.85 19.13 0.07
C SER A 45 -9.10 19.97 -0.96
N GLN A 46 -8.56 21.13 -0.54
CA GLN A 46 -7.72 21.99 -1.37
C GLN A 46 -6.35 21.35 -1.59
N GLY A 47 -5.71 20.84 -0.54
CA GLY A 47 -4.45 20.10 -0.64
C GLY A 47 -4.54 18.84 -1.50
N PHE A 48 -5.68 18.14 -1.49
CA PHE A 48 -5.96 17.02 -2.42
C PHE A 48 -6.05 17.49 -3.87
N THR A 49 -6.80 18.56 -4.12
CA THR A 49 -6.96 19.10 -5.48
C THR A 49 -5.59 19.49 -6.07
N GLU A 50 -4.75 20.09 -5.25
CA GLU A 50 -3.39 20.49 -5.65
C GLU A 50 -2.46 19.28 -5.83
N ALA A 51 -2.47 18.31 -4.92
CA ALA A 51 -1.64 17.10 -5.03
C ALA A 51 -2.02 16.21 -6.23
N PHE A 52 -3.31 16.17 -6.62
CA PHE A 52 -3.79 15.42 -7.78
C PHE A 52 -3.77 16.20 -9.10
N SER A 53 -3.49 17.51 -9.07
CA SER A 53 -3.31 18.31 -10.29
C SER A 53 -2.14 17.83 -11.14
N TYR A 54 -1.14 17.20 -10.51
CA TYR A 54 0.01 16.61 -11.18
C TYR A 54 0.08 15.11 -10.92
N ALA A 55 0.09 14.31 -12.00
CA ALA A 55 0.11 12.86 -11.94
C ALA A 55 1.49 12.27 -11.56
N ALA A 56 2.56 13.07 -11.52
CA ALA A 56 3.85 12.56 -11.10
C ALA A 56 3.91 12.42 -9.57
N PRO A 57 4.65 11.41 -9.07
CA PRO A 57 4.90 11.27 -7.64
C PRO A 57 5.63 12.49 -7.08
N SER A 58 5.49 12.70 -5.79
CA SER A 58 6.20 13.74 -5.07
C SER A 58 7.71 13.50 -5.12
N LEU A 59 8.49 14.52 -5.45
CA LEU A 59 9.95 14.47 -5.35
C LEU A 59 10.45 14.84 -3.93
N HIS A 60 9.55 14.96 -2.96
CA HIS A 60 9.94 15.25 -1.59
C HIS A 60 10.37 13.98 -0.85
N PRO A 61 11.54 13.97 -0.18
CA PRO A 61 12.05 12.79 0.51
C PRO A 61 11.09 12.23 1.56
N LEU A 62 10.36 13.09 2.26
CA LEU A 62 9.41 12.69 3.29
C LEU A 62 8.19 11.96 2.72
N ASP A 63 7.66 12.41 1.59
CA ASP A 63 6.51 11.76 0.96
C ASP A 63 6.93 10.40 0.38
N LEU A 64 8.13 10.33 -0.22
CA LEU A 64 8.70 9.08 -0.71
C LEU A 64 8.90 8.06 0.42
N LEU A 65 9.41 8.51 1.57
CA LEU A 65 9.53 7.67 2.77
C LEU A 65 8.16 7.22 3.26
N ALA A 66 7.16 8.11 3.28
CA ALA A 66 5.79 7.76 3.66
C ALA A 66 5.16 6.76 2.68
N GLY A 67 5.38 6.91 1.38
CA GLY A 67 4.94 5.98 0.34
C GLY A 67 5.57 4.59 0.52
N ILE A 68 6.88 4.52 0.73
CA ILE A 68 7.59 3.26 0.99
C ILE A 68 7.08 2.63 2.29
N ALA A 69 6.96 3.40 3.37
CA ALA A 69 6.45 2.92 4.65
C ALA A 69 5.02 2.37 4.51
N GLY A 70 4.14 3.08 3.80
CA GLY A 70 2.78 2.64 3.50
C GLY A 70 2.75 1.30 2.77
N ALA A 71 3.59 1.13 1.74
CA ALA A 71 3.68 -0.14 1.02
C ALA A 71 4.24 -1.30 1.87
N VAL A 72 5.20 -1.03 2.76
CA VAL A 72 5.70 -2.03 3.72
C VAL A 72 4.58 -2.47 4.66
N ILE A 73 3.80 -1.53 5.20
CA ILE A 73 2.65 -1.83 6.08
C ILE A 73 1.61 -2.68 5.34
N VAL A 74 1.25 -2.32 4.11
CA VAL A 74 0.32 -3.11 3.28
C VAL A 74 0.87 -4.52 3.03
N ARG A 75 2.16 -4.65 2.71
CA ARG A 75 2.81 -5.95 2.51
C ARG A 75 2.79 -6.80 3.78
N LEU A 76 3.03 -6.21 4.95
CA LEU A 76 2.91 -6.89 6.24
C LEU A 76 1.47 -7.32 6.53
N ALA A 77 0.49 -6.48 6.25
CA ALA A 77 -0.93 -6.80 6.43
C ALA A 77 -1.38 -7.96 5.53
N VAL A 78 -0.97 -7.94 4.26
CA VAL A 78 -1.22 -9.04 3.31
C VAL A 78 -0.52 -10.31 3.75
N TYR A 79 0.74 -10.22 4.20
CA TYR A 79 1.51 -11.36 4.68
C TYR A 79 0.87 -12.00 5.93
N ALA A 80 0.48 -11.18 6.91
CA ALA A 80 -0.22 -11.63 8.11
C ALA A 80 -1.57 -12.28 7.77
N LYS A 81 -2.34 -11.67 6.85
CA LYS A 81 -3.63 -12.23 6.39
C LYS A 81 -3.44 -13.54 5.61
N GLY A 82 -2.40 -13.63 4.78
CA GLY A 82 -2.04 -14.86 4.05
C GLY A 82 -1.60 -16.00 4.97
N LYS A 83 -0.87 -15.69 6.05
CA LYS A 83 -0.48 -16.69 7.07
C LYS A 83 -1.69 -17.21 7.86
N ASN A 84 -2.71 -16.37 8.04
CA ASN A 84 -3.96 -16.68 8.74
C ASN A 84 -5.10 -17.16 7.82
N ALA A 85 -4.89 -17.23 6.51
CA ALA A 85 -5.88 -17.73 5.56
C ALA A 85 -6.05 -19.25 5.76
N ARG A 86 -7.09 -19.63 6.52
CA ARG A 86 -7.50 -20.99 6.92
C ARG A 86 -7.82 -21.97 5.78
N LYS A 87 -7.30 -21.80 4.55
CA LYS A 87 -7.66 -22.69 3.44
C LYS A 87 -6.97 -24.05 3.50
N TYR A 88 -5.81 -24.14 4.15
CA TYR A 88 -5.18 -25.42 4.51
C TYR A 88 -4.76 -25.35 5.97
N ARG A 89 -5.38 -26.17 6.83
CA ARG A 89 -4.84 -26.40 8.17
C ARG A 89 -3.46 -27.01 8.00
N LYS A 90 -2.40 -26.21 8.21
CA LYS A 90 -1.02 -26.69 8.19
C LYS A 90 -0.90 -27.80 9.24
N GLY A 91 -0.59 -29.02 8.79
CA GLY A 91 -0.50 -30.20 9.64
C GLY A 91 -1.65 -31.20 9.52
N ILE A 92 -2.63 -30.99 8.63
CA ILE A 92 -3.60 -32.04 8.26
C ILE A 92 -3.27 -32.49 6.84
N GLU A 93 -2.68 -33.68 6.73
CA GLU A 93 -2.50 -34.34 5.44
C GLU A 93 -3.84 -34.52 4.74
N TYR A 94 -3.80 -34.45 3.41
CA TYR A 94 -4.91 -34.59 2.47
C TYR A 94 -5.77 -35.86 2.70
N GLY A 95 -5.29 -36.82 3.49
CA GLY A 95 -5.89 -38.12 3.78
C GLY A 95 -6.72 -38.23 5.07
N SER A 96 -6.97 -37.17 5.83
CA SER A 96 -7.88 -37.26 6.99
C SER A 96 -9.37 -37.29 6.62
N ALA A 97 -9.69 -37.20 5.33
CA ALA A 97 -11.05 -37.40 4.84
C ALA A 97 -11.40 -38.89 4.97
N ARG A 98 -11.95 -39.27 6.12
CA ARG A 98 -12.57 -40.58 6.31
C ARG A 98 -13.84 -40.59 5.46
N TRP A 99 -13.73 -41.05 4.22
CA TRP A 99 -14.90 -41.52 3.50
C TRP A 99 -15.28 -42.84 4.17
N SER A 100 -16.34 -42.80 4.97
CA SER A 100 -17.05 -44.02 5.33
C SER A 100 -17.58 -44.61 4.02
N ALA A 101 -17.13 -45.82 3.69
CA ALA A 101 -17.71 -46.63 2.62
C ALA A 101 -19.17 -46.96 2.94
#